data_AF-V7IFW8-F1
#
_entry.id   AF-V7IFW8-F1
#
_cell.length_a   1.000
_cell.length_b   1.000
_cell.length_c   1.000
_cell.angle_alpha   90.00
_cell.angle_beta   90.00
_cell.angle_gamma   90.00
#
_symmetry.space_group_name_H-M   'P 1'
#
loop_
_entity.id
_entity.type
_entity.pdbx_description
1 polymer ?
#
loop_
_entity_poly.entity_id
_entity_poly.type
_entity_poly.pdbx_seq_one_letter_code
_entity_poly.pdbx_strand_id
1 'polypeptide(L)'
;MKSEWQNQKILVAGMGGSGISMLDFLRRKGAAVAAYDADFPAAKQAELQQRFPGLACHTGYLKNALAEGFGILALSPGISERTPEIEAFKQAGGRVLGDVEILAHELSGKRDKIIAITGSNGKTTVTSLVGHLCRECGLDTVVAGNIGTPVLEAYEDRQEQSADVWVLELSSFQLENTDHLNAAAAAVLNISEDHLNRYDDLLDYAHAKDKIFRGSGVQVINADDALCRAMKRSGREVRRFSLQQATDYWFDAASGYLKHGVETLIAAADIPLQGLHNAANVLAALALCEAVGLPRAELLRHVRTFKGLPHRVEKIGEKNGVVFIDDSKGTNVGATEAAIAGLQSPLFLIAGGQGKGQDFTPLKNVLPGKARAVLLIGEDAPQIRRDLAGCGVEMLDCASLQEAVQTAYRLAEPGDIVLLSPACASFDMFKGYAHRSQVFIEAFEAL
;
A
#
# COMPACT_ATOMS: atom_id res chain seq x y z
N MET A 1 -31.16 4.74 -16.69
CA MET A 1 -31.11 3.26 -16.78
C MET A 1 -31.26 2.71 -15.37
N LYS A 2 -31.87 1.54 -15.19
CA LYS A 2 -31.90 0.89 -13.86
C LYS A 2 -30.48 0.45 -13.52
N SER A 3 -30.05 0.74 -12.29
CA SER A 3 -28.77 0.28 -11.75
C SER A 3 -28.71 -1.25 -11.76
N GLU A 4 -27.55 -1.85 -12.10
CA GLU A 4 -27.33 -3.31 -12.03
C GLU A 4 -27.63 -3.86 -10.63
N TRP A 5 -27.38 -3.04 -9.60
CA TRP A 5 -27.55 -3.38 -8.19
C TRP A 5 -29.01 -3.37 -7.73
N GLN A 6 -29.93 -2.78 -8.52
CA GLN A 6 -31.31 -2.60 -8.08
C GLN A 6 -32.00 -3.95 -7.85
N ASN A 7 -32.62 -4.11 -6.67
CA ASN A 7 -33.28 -5.34 -6.20
C ASN A 7 -32.36 -6.57 -6.03
N GLN A 8 -31.04 -6.41 -6.15
CA GLN A 8 -30.10 -7.48 -5.82
C GLN A 8 -30.07 -7.70 -4.30
N LYS A 9 -30.03 -8.95 -3.86
CA LYS A 9 -29.80 -9.30 -2.46
C LYS A 9 -28.31 -9.49 -2.21
N ILE A 10 -27.72 -8.58 -1.44
CA ILE A 10 -26.26 -8.50 -1.26
C ILE A 10 -25.91 -8.57 0.22
N LEU A 11 -25.04 -9.52 0.58
CA LEU A 11 -24.42 -9.56 1.89
C LEU A 11 -23.09 -8.80 1.82
N VAL A 12 -22.92 -7.76 2.63
CA VAL A 12 -21.65 -7.04 2.76
C VAL A 12 -20.91 -7.58 3.98
N ALA A 13 -19.74 -8.16 3.78
CA ALA A 13 -18.95 -8.79 4.85
C ALA A 13 -17.75 -7.93 5.25
N GLY A 14 -17.62 -7.69 6.55
CA GLY A 14 -16.54 -6.95 7.21
C GLY A 14 -16.86 -5.47 7.35
N MET A 15 -17.05 -4.98 8.57
CA MET A 15 -17.62 -3.65 8.84
C MET A 15 -16.57 -2.56 9.15
N GLY A 16 -15.43 -2.64 8.45
CA GLY A 16 -14.45 -1.55 8.37
C GLY A 16 -14.87 -0.45 7.39
N GLY A 17 -13.97 0.50 7.10
CA GLY A 17 -14.25 1.65 6.21
C GLY A 17 -14.80 1.24 4.83
N SER A 18 -14.11 0.34 4.12
CA SER A 18 -14.59 -0.17 2.81
C SER A 18 -15.94 -0.88 2.91
N GLY A 19 -16.18 -1.67 3.95
CA GLY A 19 -17.46 -2.37 4.13
C GLY A 19 -18.63 -1.42 4.33
N ILE A 20 -18.46 -0.42 5.19
CA ILE A 20 -19.48 0.62 5.42
C ILE A 20 -19.73 1.42 4.14
N SER A 21 -18.68 1.73 3.39
CA SER A 21 -18.77 2.44 2.10
C SER A 21 -19.52 1.62 1.04
N MET A 22 -19.24 0.32 0.90
CA MET A 22 -20.01 -0.58 0.02
C MET A 22 -21.48 -0.65 0.42
N LEU A 23 -21.77 -0.75 1.72
CA LEU A 23 -23.14 -0.83 2.22
C LEU A 23 -23.95 0.42 1.88
N ASP A 24 -23.40 1.61 2.15
CA ASP A 24 -24.05 2.89 1.82
C ASP A 24 -24.30 2.99 0.32
N PHE A 25 -23.26 2.76 -0.49
CA PHE A 25 -23.33 2.81 -1.96
C PHE A 25 -24.41 1.87 -2.52
N LEU A 26 -24.37 0.58 -2.16
CA LEU A 26 -25.29 -0.43 -2.68
C LEU A 26 -26.75 -0.15 -2.28
N ARG A 27 -26.96 0.35 -1.05
CA ARG A 27 -28.29 0.75 -0.57
C ARG A 27 -28.85 1.93 -1.38
N ARG A 28 -28.03 2.96 -1.67
CA ARG A 28 -28.41 4.09 -2.53
C ARG A 28 -28.75 3.65 -3.96
N LYS A 29 -28.05 2.64 -4.47
CA LYS A 29 -28.34 2.02 -5.78
C LYS A 29 -29.56 1.11 -5.78
N GLY A 30 -30.26 0.98 -4.65
CA GLY A 30 -31.52 0.23 -4.53
C GLY A 30 -31.34 -1.27 -4.32
N ALA A 31 -30.16 -1.73 -3.87
CA ALA A 31 -29.95 -3.11 -3.47
C ALA A 31 -30.58 -3.41 -2.10
N ALA A 32 -31.03 -4.65 -1.91
CA ALA A 32 -31.41 -5.18 -0.59
C ALA A 32 -30.14 -5.68 0.11
N VAL A 33 -29.55 -4.82 0.94
CA VAL A 33 -28.27 -5.08 1.61
C VAL A 33 -28.44 -5.58 3.04
N ALA A 34 -27.56 -6.49 3.45
CA ALA A 34 -27.36 -6.88 4.84
C ALA A 34 -25.87 -6.76 5.21
N ALA A 35 -25.58 -6.51 6.48
CA ALA A 35 -24.22 -6.47 7.02
C ALA A 35 -23.86 -7.81 7.68
N TYR A 36 -22.61 -8.23 7.52
CA TYR A 36 -22.03 -9.35 8.23
C TYR A 36 -20.66 -8.97 8.81
N ASP A 37 -20.42 -9.40 10.04
CA ASP A 37 -19.09 -9.47 10.64
C ASP A 37 -19.05 -10.69 11.57
N ALA A 38 -17.93 -11.42 11.61
CA ALA A 38 -17.85 -12.64 12.42
C ALA A 38 -18.00 -12.31 13.93
N ASP A 39 -17.32 -11.24 14.35
CA ASP A 39 -17.33 -10.70 15.72
C ASP A 39 -17.96 -9.32 15.71
N PHE A 40 -19.27 -9.26 15.49
CA PHE A 40 -19.99 -8.00 15.29
C PHE A 40 -20.30 -7.28 16.63
N PRO A 41 -19.55 -6.24 17.04
CA PRO A 41 -19.69 -5.68 18.38
C PRO A 41 -21.02 -4.91 18.50
N ALA A 42 -21.70 -5.01 19.66
CA ALA A 42 -23.01 -4.38 19.87
C ALA A 42 -23.00 -2.86 19.61
N ALA A 43 -21.92 -2.16 19.99
CA ALA A 43 -21.75 -0.74 19.72
C ALA A 43 -21.72 -0.43 18.21
N LYS A 44 -21.04 -1.26 17.41
CA LYS A 44 -20.98 -1.10 15.95
C LYS A 44 -22.33 -1.41 15.31
N GLN A 45 -23.04 -2.42 15.80
CA GLN A 45 -24.40 -2.70 15.34
C GLN A 45 -25.35 -1.53 15.63
N ALA A 46 -25.27 -0.92 16.83
CA ALA A 46 -26.06 0.24 17.18
C ALA A 46 -25.75 1.45 16.28
N GLU A 47 -24.47 1.72 16.01
CA GLU A 47 -24.02 2.76 15.06
C GLU A 47 -24.63 2.52 13.66
N LEU A 48 -24.56 1.28 13.17
CA LEU A 48 -25.10 0.93 11.85
C LEU A 48 -26.62 1.01 11.80
N GLN A 49 -27.34 0.66 12.87
CA GLN A 49 -28.79 0.82 12.92
C GLN A 49 -29.21 2.29 12.93
N GLN A 50 -28.45 3.15 13.61
CA GLN A 50 -28.69 4.59 13.58
C GLN A 50 -28.46 5.16 12.18
N ARG A 51 -27.38 4.75 11.52
CA ARG A 51 -27.04 5.22 10.16
C ARG A 51 -27.94 4.62 9.08
N PHE A 52 -28.32 3.36 9.22
CA PHE A 52 -29.09 2.58 8.25
C PHE A 52 -30.26 1.87 8.95
N PRO A 53 -31.36 2.59 9.26
CA PRO A 53 -32.51 2.00 9.93
C PRO A 53 -33.04 0.76 9.19
N GLY A 54 -33.25 -0.32 9.96
CA GLY A 54 -33.77 -1.59 9.45
C GLY A 54 -32.75 -2.45 8.70
N LEU A 55 -31.45 -2.14 8.80
CA LEU A 55 -30.39 -2.98 8.25
C LEU A 55 -30.35 -4.33 8.99
N ALA A 56 -30.38 -5.44 8.24
CA ALA A 56 -30.13 -6.75 8.83
C ALA A 56 -28.63 -6.91 9.13
N CYS A 57 -28.30 -7.40 10.33
CA CYS A 57 -26.93 -7.65 10.76
C CYS A 57 -26.79 -9.14 11.13
N HIS A 58 -25.88 -9.85 10.46
CA HIS A 58 -25.56 -11.26 10.71
C HIS A 58 -24.21 -11.38 11.40
N THR A 59 -24.07 -12.36 12.29
CA THR A 59 -22.84 -12.60 13.09
C THR A 59 -22.55 -14.10 13.20
N GLY A 60 -21.36 -14.46 13.67
CA GLY A 60 -20.90 -15.85 13.78
C GLY A 60 -20.45 -16.41 12.43
N TYR A 61 -20.80 -17.67 12.13
CA TYR A 61 -20.33 -18.35 10.92
C TYR A 61 -20.95 -17.75 9.64
N LEU A 62 -20.11 -17.40 8.66
CA LEU A 62 -20.53 -16.77 7.40
C LEU A 62 -21.52 -17.65 6.62
N LYS A 63 -21.33 -18.98 6.60
CA LYS A 63 -22.22 -19.94 5.93
C LYS A 63 -23.68 -19.81 6.37
N ASN A 64 -23.91 -19.45 7.64
CA ASN A 64 -25.26 -19.31 8.17
C ASN A 64 -25.93 -18.06 7.60
N ALA A 65 -25.18 -16.96 7.49
CA ALA A 65 -25.67 -15.74 6.85
C ALA A 65 -25.92 -15.98 5.35
N LEU A 66 -25.00 -16.66 4.65
CA LEU A 66 -25.13 -16.97 3.23
C LEU A 66 -26.35 -17.86 2.91
N ALA A 67 -26.78 -18.69 3.86
CA ALA A 67 -27.98 -19.53 3.73
C ALA A 67 -29.30 -18.72 3.64
N GLU A 68 -29.29 -17.40 3.90
CA GLU A 68 -30.48 -16.54 3.80
C GLU A 68 -30.82 -16.09 2.36
N GLY A 69 -30.15 -16.67 1.36
CA GLY A 69 -30.51 -16.52 -0.05
C GLY A 69 -29.96 -15.24 -0.71
N PHE A 70 -28.77 -14.81 -0.29
CA PHE A 70 -28.01 -13.75 -0.96
C PHE A 70 -27.48 -14.24 -2.31
N GLY A 71 -27.55 -13.40 -3.34
CA GLY A 71 -26.97 -13.70 -4.66
C GLY A 71 -25.54 -13.19 -4.83
N ILE A 72 -25.17 -12.19 -4.02
CA ILE A 72 -23.87 -11.51 -4.08
C ILE A 72 -23.30 -11.39 -2.66
N LEU A 73 -22.01 -11.70 -2.52
CA LEU A 73 -21.19 -11.43 -1.34
C LEU A 73 -20.19 -10.31 -1.68
N ALA A 74 -20.39 -9.12 -1.11
CA ALA A 74 -19.46 -8.01 -1.21
C ALA A 74 -18.45 -8.09 -0.05
N LEU A 75 -17.20 -8.45 -0.36
CA LEU A 75 -16.14 -8.69 0.63
C LEU A 75 -15.30 -7.44 0.87
N SER A 76 -15.21 -7.03 2.14
CA SER A 76 -14.20 -6.06 2.57
C SER A 76 -12.80 -6.68 2.41
N PRO A 77 -11.77 -5.91 2.00
CA PRO A 77 -10.43 -6.44 1.78
C PRO A 77 -9.80 -7.13 2.99
N GLY A 78 -10.24 -6.81 4.22
CA GLY A 78 -9.75 -7.46 5.44
C GLY A 78 -10.20 -8.91 5.60
N ILE A 79 -11.23 -9.35 4.88
CA ILE A 79 -11.72 -10.74 4.92
C ILE A 79 -11.07 -11.53 3.79
N SER A 80 -10.54 -12.70 4.13
CA SER A 80 -10.00 -13.63 3.14
C SER A 80 -11.14 -14.24 2.32
N GLU A 81 -11.04 -14.19 1.00
CA GLU A 81 -11.96 -14.93 0.12
C GLU A 81 -11.72 -16.44 0.14
N ARG A 82 -10.58 -16.87 0.68
CA ARG A 82 -10.09 -18.27 0.64
C ARG A 82 -10.60 -19.07 1.82
N THR A 83 -11.92 -19.15 1.94
CA THR A 83 -12.56 -19.97 2.97
C THR A 83 -13.46 -21.02 2.32
N PRO A 84 -13.60 -22.21 2.92
CA PRO A 84 -14.50 -23.25 2.39
C PRO A 84 -15.95 -22.76 2.20
N GLU A 85 -16.39 -21.84 3.06
CA GLU A 85 -17.75 -21.28 3.02
C GLU A 85 -17.98 -20.37 1.81
N ILE A 86 -16.98 -19.55 1.43
CA ILE A 86 -17.04 -18.68 0.25
C ILE A 86 -16.89 -19.50 -1.03
N GLU A 87 -16.04 -20.53 -1.03
CA GLU A 87 -15.89 -21.44 -2.17
C GLU A 87 -17.20 -22.19 -2.44
N ALA A 88 -17.84 -22.74 -1.40
CA ALA A 88 -19.15 -23.38 -1.54
C ALA A 88 -20.23 -22.42 -2.08
N PHE A 89 -20.18 -21.15 -1.67
CA PHE A 89 -21.07 -20.11 -2.19
C PHE A 89 -20.86 -19.83 -3.68
N LYS A 90 -19.59 -19.71 -4.12
CA LYS A 90 -19.23 -19.57 -5.54
C LYS A 90 -19.72 -20.78 -6.36
N GLN A 91 -19.51 -22.00 -5.87
CA GLN A 91 -19.95 -23.24 -6.52
C GLN A 91 -21.48 -23.35 -6.64
N ALA A 92 -22.23 -22.74 -5.71
CA ALA A 92 -23.69 -22.64 -5.78
C ALA A 92 -24.18 -21.52 -6.73
N GLY A 93 -23.28 -20.84 -7.45
CA GLY A 93 -23.61 -19.76 -8.38
C GLY A 93 -23.61 -18.36 -7.75
N GLY A 94 -23.20 -18.24 -6.49
CA GLY A 94 -23.04 -16.96 -5.81
C GLY A 94 -21.89 -16.13 -6.40
N ARG A 95 -22.08 -14.82 -6.51
CA ARG A 95 -21.06 -13.90 -7.02
C ARG A 95 -20.33 -13.23 -5.86
N VAL A 96 -18.99 -13.21 -5.90
CA VAL A 96 -18.15 -12.57 -4.89
C VAL A 96 -17.41 -11.41 -5.53
N LEU A 97 -17.39 -10.25 -4.86
CA LEU A 97 -16.78 -9.03 -5.40
C LEU A 97 -16.28 -8.11 -4.27
N GLY A 98 -15.36 -7.21 -4.59
CA GLY A 98 -14.86 -6.18 -3.69
C GLY A 98 -15.36 -4.77 -4.03
N ASP A 99 -14.98 -3.79 -3.23
CA ASP A 99 -15.29 -2.36 -3.44
C ASP A 99 -14.74 -1.82 -4.76
N VAL A 100 -13.52 -2.21 -5.12
CA VAL A 100 -12.86 -1.81 -6.38
C VAL A 100 -13.56 -2.38 -7.61
N GLU A 101 -14.11 -3.59 -7.51
CA GLU A 101 -14.89 -4.21 -8.57
C GLU A 101 -16.20 -3.46 -8.82
N ILE A 102 -16.89 -3.05 -7.74
CA ILE A 102 -18.09 -2.20 -7.83
C ILE A 102 -17.73 -0.89 -8.52
N LEU A 103 -16.63 -0.23 -8.12
CA LEU A 103 -16.17 1.01 -8.76
C LEU A 103 -15.90 0.77 -10.26
N ALA A 104 -15.21 -0.32 -10.61
CA ALA A 104 -14.89 -0.63 -12.01
C ALA A 104 -16.16 -0.78 -12.87
N HIS A 105 -17.21 -1.41 -12.34
CA HIS A 105 -18.51 -1.45 -13.01
C HIS A 105 -19.14 -0.07 -13.20
N GLU A 106 -19.09 0.78 -12.17
CA GLU A 106 -19.67 2.12 -12.22
C GLU A 106 -18.93 3.10 -13.15
N LEU A 107 -17.63 2.88 -13.36
CA LEU A 107 -16.80 3.65 -14.29
C LEU A 107 -16.79 3.06 -15.71
N SER A 108 -17.28 1.84 -15.88
CA SER A 108 -17.30 1.17 -17.18
C SER A 108 -18.10 1.96 -18.22
N GLY A 109 -17.49 2.22 -19.37
CA GLY A 109 -18.08 3.00 -20.46
C GLY A 109 -18.12 4.52 -20.22
N LYS A 110 -17.62 5.02 -19.08
CA LYS A 110 -17.45 6.46 -18.83
C LYS A 110 -16.11 6.97 -19.39
N ARG A 111 -15.96 8.29 -19.47
CA ARG A 111 -14.74 8.96 -19.93
C ARG A 111 -13.59 8.91 -18.90
N ASP A 112 -13.93 8.63 -17.66
CA ASP A 112 -13.02 8.58 -16.52
C ASP A 112 -11.85 7.62 -16.79
N LYS A 113 -10.61 8.14 -16.78
CA LYS A 113 -9.42 7.29 -16.85
C LYS A 113 -9.09 6.74 -15.47
N ILE A 114 -8.55 5.52 -15.42
CA ILE A 114 -8.06 4.92 -14.18
C ILE A 114 -6.55 4.69 -14.29
N ILE A 115 -5.79 5.19 -13.33
CA ILE A 115 -4.40 4.82 -13.05
C ILE A 115 -4.40 3.94 -11.80
N ALA A 116 -3.95 2.70 -11.91
CA ALA A 116 -3.96 1.73 -10.82
C ALA A 116 -2.55 1.35 -10.38
N ILE A 117 -2.27 1.41 -9.07
CA ILE A 117 -0.91 1.22 -8.53
C ILE A 117 -0.93 0.16 -7.44
N THR A 118 -0.13 -0.90 -7.61
CA THR A 118 0.16 -1.88 -6.56
C THR A 118 1.64 -2.21 -6.46
N GLY A 119 1.99 -3.04 -5.49
CA GLY A 119 3.36 -3.45 -5.15
C GLY A 119 3.46 -3.83 -3.68
N SER A 120 4.58 -4.39 -3.24
CA SER A 120 4.86 -4.52 -1.80
C SER A 120 5.13 -3.15 -1.21
N ASN A 121 6.03 -2.39 -1.83
CA ASN A 121 6.52 -1.09 -1.35
C ASN A 121 6.34 0.03 -2.38
N GLY A 122 6.38 1.28 -1.93
CA GLY A 122 6.29 2.48 -2.78
C GLY A 122 4.88 2.91 -3.21
N LYS A 123 3.87 2.04 -3.06
CA LYS A 123 2.47 2.27 -3.49
C LYS A 123 1.93 3.66 -3.16
N THR A 124 2.00 4.05 -1.88
CA THR A 124 1.45 5.33 -1.41
C THR A 124 2.21 6.51 -1.97
N THR A 125 3.55 6.43 -2.00
CA THR A 125 4.38 7.50 -2.55
C THR A 125 4.07 7.72 -4.03
N VAL A 126 3.99 6.64 -4.82
CA VAL A 126 3.66 6.73 -6.25
C VAL A 126 2.23 7.21 -6.45
N THR A 127 1.26 6.70 -5.69
CA THR A 127 -0.16 7.13 -5.81
C THR A 127 -0.31 8.61 -5.47
N SER A 128 0.31 9.08 -4.39
CA SER A 128 0.27 10.49 -4.01
C SER A 128 1.04 11.39 -5.00
N LEU A 129 2.18 10.94 -5.52
CA LEU A 129 2.92 11.66 -6.54
C LEU A 129 2.13 11.75 -7.85
N VAL A 130 1.57 10.65 -8.35
CA VAL A 130 0.72 10.66 -9.55
C VAL A 130 -0.50 11.55 -9.33
N GLY A 131 -1.17 11.46 -8.19
CA GLY A 131 -2.29 12.34 -7.83
C GLY A 131 -1.89 13.82 -7.80
N HIS A 132 -0.72 14.15 -7.25
CA HIS A 132 -0.14 15.50 -7.28
C HIS A 132 0.11 15.97 -8.72
N LEU A 133 0.81 15.17 -9.52
CA LEU A 133 1.15 15.49 -10.90
C LEU A 133 -0.09 15.69 -11.77
N CYS A 134 -1.11 14.85 -11.64
CA CYS A 134 -2.36 14.99 -12.38
C CYS A 134 -3.08 16.30 -12.04
N ARG A 135 -3.21 16.65 -10.75
CA ARG A 135 -3.84 17.91 -10.32
C ARG A 135 -3.07 19.13 -10.79
N GLU A 136 -1.75 19.11 -10.63
CA GLU A 136 -0.88 20.21 -11.01
C GLU A 136 -0.85 20.43 -12.53
N CYS A 137 -1.04 19.37 -13.33
CA CYS A 137 -1.27 19.46 -14.77
C CYS A 137 -2.71 19.85 -15.15
N GLY A 138 -3.56 20.21 -14.18
CA GLY A 138 -4.90 20.71 -14.40
C GLY A 138 -6.00 19.66 -14.59
N LEU A 139 -5.74 18.38 -14.31
CA LEU A 139 -6.79 17.34 -14.37
C LEU A 139 -7.66 17.34 -13.11
N ASP A 140 -8.97 17.17 -13.29
CA ASP A 140 -9.84 16.78 -12.20
C ASP A 140 -9.51 15.35 -11.75
N THR A 141 -8.89 15.24 -10.58
CA THR A 141 -8.19 14.05 -10.12
C THR A 141 -8.73 13.56 -8.79
N VAL A 142 -9.22 12.32 -8.78
CA VAL A 142 -9.56 11.58 -7.56
C VAL A 142 -8.40 10.70 -7.15
N VAL A 143 -8.03 10.73 -5.86
CA VAL A 143 -7.08 9.79 -5.28
C VAL A 143 -7.81 9.00 -4.20
N ALA A 144 -7.86 7.68 -4.35
CA ALA A 144 -8.62 6.79 -3.47
C ALA A 144 -8.00 5.38 -3.44
N GLY A 145 -8.56 4.48 -2.62
CA GLY A 145 -8.16 3.07 -2.62
C GLY A 145 -7.84 2.54 -1.23
N ASN A 146 -6.73 1.80 -1.14
CA ASN A 146 -6.23 1.17 0.07
C ASN A 146 -5.80 2.16 1.17
N ILE A 147 -5.45 3.39 0.79
CA ILE A 147 -5.07 4.46 1.71
C ILE A 147 -5.87 5.73 1.38
N GLY A 148 -6.24 6.46 2.43
CA GLY A 148 -7.09 7.64 2.31
C GLY A 148 -8.56 7.23 2.24
N THR A 149 -9.29 7.83 1.29
CA THR A 149 -10.72 7.61 1.12
C THR A 149 -11.01 6.27 0.43
N PRO A 150 -11.93 5.43 0.95
CA PRO A 150 -12.42 4.25 0.24
C PRO A 150 -12.98 4.60 -1.15
N VAL A 151 -12.82 3.69 -2.10
CA VAL A 151 -13.13 3.97 -3.53
C VAL A 151 -14.59 4.35 -3.78
N LEU A 152 -15.55 3.74 -3.08
CA LEU A 152 -16.97 4.02 -3.26
C LEU A 152 -17.42 5.27 -2.50
N GLU A 153 -16.74 5.64 -1.41
CA GLU A 153 -16.96 6.90 -0.72
C GLU A 153 -16.52 8.06 -1.62
N ALA A 154 -15.32 7.94 -2.20
CA ALA A 154 -14.81 8.91 -3.17
C ALA A 154 -15.72 9.02 -4.42
N TYR A 155 -16.38 7.93 -4.84
CA TYR A 155 -17.35 7.96 -5.93
C TYR A 155 -18.64 8.68 -5.58
N GLU A 156 -19.17 8.42 -4.38
CA GLU A 156 -20.38 9.09 -3.90
C GLU A 156 -20.17 10.59 -3.69
N ASP A 157 -19.01 11.00 -3.19
CA ASP A 157 -18.64 12.41 -2.99
C ASP A 157 -18.67 13.22 -4.30
N ARG A 158 -18.52 12.56 -5.45
CA ARG A 158 -18.60 13.21 -6.76
C ARG A 158 -20.02 13.47 -7.23
N GLN A 159 -21.05 12.90 -6.59
CA GLN A 159 -22.45 13.12 -6.95
C GLN A 159 -22.71 12.92 -8.46
N GLU A 160 -22.25 11.79 -9.00
CA GLU A 160 -22.33 11.41 -10.42
C GLU A 160 -21.50 12.23 -11.42
N GLN A 161 -20.73 13.23 -10.96
CA GLN A 161 -19.82 13.98 -11.84
C GLN A 161 -18.62 13.11 -12.24
N SER A 162 -18.31 13.02 -13.55
CA SER A 162 -17.09 12.35 -14.02
C SER A 162 -15.84 13.10 -13.61
N ALA A 163 -14.80 12.37 -13.22
CA ALA A 163 -13.44 12.87 -13.11
C ALA A 163 -12.71 12.76 -14.46
N ASP A 164 -11.59 13.48 -14.62
CA ASP A 164 -10.69 13.21 -15.74
C ASP A 164 -9.85 11.97 -15.45
N VAL A 165 -9.43 11.78 -14.18
CA VAL A 165 -8.62 10.63 -13.76
C VAL A 165 -8.88 10.19 -12.32
N TRP A 166 -8.91 8.87 -12.14
CA TRP A 166 -8.89 8.18 -10.85
C TRP A 166 -7.51 7.55 -10.63
N VAL A 167 -6.84 7.92 -9.55
CA VAL A 167 -5.53 7.37 -9.16
C VAL A 167 -5.75 6.47 -7.95
N LEU A 168 -5.66 5.17 -8.17
CA LEU A 168 -6.05 4.14 -7.21
C LEU A 168 -4.83 3.44 -6.62
N GLU A 169 -4.66 3.52 -5.30
CA GLU A 169 -3.75 2.61 -4.57
C GLU A 169 -4.47 1.29 -4.30
N LEU A 170 -3.97 0.17 -4.81
CA LEU A 170 -4.61 -1.14 -4.65
C LEU A 170 -3.74 -2.12 -3.88
N SER A 171 -4.30 -2.73 -2.84
CA SER A 171 -3.70 -3.88 -2.16
C SER A 171 -3.89 -5.17 -2.96
N SER A 172 -3.11 -6.21 -2.64
CA SER A 172 -3.36 -7.55 -3.20
C SER A 172 -4.72 -8.09 -2.78
N PHE A 173 -5.18 -7.74 -1.57
CA PHE A 173 -6.47 -8.14 -1.01
C PHE A 173 -7.66 -7.58 -1.79
N GLN A 174 -7.57 -6.33 -2.25
CA GLN A 174 -8.59 -5.74 -3.13
C GLN A 174 -8.57 -6.41 -4.51
N LEU A 175 -7.37 -6.66 -5.05
CA LEU A 175 -7.20 -7.23 -6.38
C LEU A 175 -7.70 -8.68 -6.48
N GLU A 176 -7.70 -9.44 -5.38
CA GLU A 176 -8.28 -10.79 -5.31
C GLU A 176 -9.69 -10.85 -5.90
N ASN A 177 -10.54 -9.88 -5.54
CA ASN A 177 -11.95 -9.82 -5.94
C ASN A 177 -12.24 -8.72 -6.99
N THR A 178 -11.26 -8.39 -7.83
CA THR A 178 -11.37 -7.35 -8.87
C THR A 178 -11.07 -7.91 -10.26
N ASP A 179 -12.10 -8.15 -11.06
CA ASP A 179 -12.03 -8.77 -12.39
C ASP A 179 -12.12 -7.75 -13.54
N HIS A 180 -12.84 -6.65 -13.35
CA HIS A 180 -13.19 -5.73 -14.44
C HIS A 180 -12.45 -4.39 -14.41
N LEU A 181 -11.42 -4.25 -13.58
CA LEU A 181 -10.56 -3.05 -13.54
C LEU A 181 -9.82 -2.89 -14.88
N ASN A 182 -10.37 -2.07 -15.78
CA ASN A 182 -9.77 -1.75 -17.07
C ASN A 182 -8.97 -0.44 -16.98
N ALA A 183 -7.86 -0.47 -16.24
CA ALA A 183 -7.03 0.70 -16.04
C ALA A 183 -6.41 1.19 -17.36
N ALA A 184 -6.40 2.51 -17.56
CA ALA A 184 -5.73 3.18 -18.68
C ALA A 184 -4.20 3.03 -18.56
N ALA A 185 -3.68 3.04 -17.33
CA ALA A 185 -2.33 2.66 -17.00
C ALA A 185 -2.28 1.96 -15.64
N ALA A 186 -1.48 0.91 -15.51
CA ALA A 186 -1.32 0.21 -14.24
C ALA A 186 0.15 -0.07 -13.94
N ALA A 187 0.52 -0.11 -12.66
CA ALA A 187 1.87 -0.48 -12.21
C ALA A 187 1.85 -1.57 -11.14
N VAL A 188 2.78 -2.52 -11.27
CA VAL A 188 3.28 -3.32 -10.15
C VAL A 188 4.69 -2.85 -9.87
N LEU A 189 4.89 -2.19 -8.72
CA LEU A 189 6.13 -1.48 -8.43
C LEU A 189 7.30 -2.40 -8.04
N ASN A 190 6.99 -3.47 -7.31
CA ASN A 190 7.92 -4.49 -6.81
C ASN A 190 7.12 -5.59 -6.10
N ILE A 191 7.73 -6.76 -5.97
CA ILE A 191 7.25 -7.90 -5.19
C ILE A 191 8.35 -8.33 -4.23
N SER A 192 8.07 -8.20 -2.95
CA SER A 192 8.86 -8.74 -1.83
C SER A 192 7.93 -9.43 -0.84
N GLU A 193 8.47 -10.30 0.01
CA GLU A 193 7.70 -10.97 1.06
C GLU A 193 6.89 -9.97 1.89
N ASP A 194 5.59 -10.21 1.94
CA ASP A 194 4.62 -9.53 2.80
C ASP A 194 3.37 -10.41 2.83
N HIS A 195 2.60 -10.34 3.91
CA HIS A 195 1.30 -11.03 4.01
C HIS A 195 1.32 -12.56 3.75
N LEU A 196 2.42 -13.26 4.05
CA LEU A 196 2.53 -14.72 3.91
C LEU A 196 1.59 -15.51 4.84
N ASN A 197 0.93 -14.83 5.77
CA ASN A 197 -0.18 -15.39 6.55
C ASN A 197 -1.51 -15.48 5.76
N ARG A 198 -1.60 -14.88 4.57
CA ARG A 198 -2.78 -14.89 3.68
C ARG A 198 -2.56 -15.63 2.36
N TYR A 199 -1.31 -15.74 1.92
CA TYR A 199 -0.93 -16.38 0.67
C TYR A 199 -0.10 -17.62 0.94
N ASP A 200 -0.19 -18.60 0.05
CA ASP A 200 0.54 -19.87 0.22
C ASP A 200 2.06 -19.66 0.09
N ASP A 201 2.45 -18.75 -0.80
CA ASP A 201 3.83 -18.33 -1.03
C ASP A 201 3.92 -16.96 -1.74
N LEU A 202 5.14 -16.55 -2.08
CA LEU A 202 5.41 -15.29 -2.78
C LEU A 202 4.85 -15.25 -4.21
N LEU A 203 4.78 -16.40 -4.91
CA LEU A 203 4.24 -16.47 -6.26
C LEU A 203 2.73 -16.26 -6.25
N ASP A 204 2.04 -16.86 -5.30
CA ASP A 204 0.61 -16.69 -5.09
C ASP A 204 0.26 -15.23 -4.74
N TYR A 205 1.04 -14.58 -3.87
CA TYR A 205 0.94 -13.14 -3.62
C TYR A 205 1.18 -12.29 -4.88
N ALA A 206 2.18 -12.66 -5.70
CA ALA A 206 2.44 -12.00 -6.98
C ALA A 206 1.27 -12.17 -7.96
N HIS A 207 0.67 -13.36 -8.03
CA HIS A 207 -0.51 -13.64 -8.85
C HIS A 207 -1.72 -12.79 -8.44
N ALA A 208 -1.95 -12.57 -7.15
CA ALA A 208 -2.99 -11.66 -6.69
C ALA A 208 -2.77 -10.23 -7.21
N LYS A 209 -1.52 -9.75 -7.26
CA LYS A 209 -1.18 -8.42 -7.80
C LYS A 209 -1.24 -8.34 -9.33
N ASP A 210 -0.90 -9.41 -10.05
CA ASP A 210 -1.01 -9.44 -11.52
C ASP A 210 -2.41 -9.08 -12.03
N LYS A 211 -3.45 -9.39 -11.24
CA LYS A 211 -4.85 -9.03 -11.55
C LYS A 211 -5.02 -7.54 -11.86
N ILE A 212 -4.15 -6.64 -11.35
CA ILE A 212 -4.17 -5.20 -11.70
C ILE A 212 -4.01 -4.93 -13.20
N PHE A 213 -3.36 -5.85 -13.92
CA PHE A 213 -3.16 -5.75 -15.35
C PHE A 213 -4.34 -6.30 -16.16
N ARG A 214 -5.48 -6.63 -15.55
CA ARG A 214 -6.73 -6.87 -16.31
C ARG A 214 -7.09 -5.64 -17.15
N GLY A 215 -7.79 -5.88 -18.27
CA GLY A 215 -8.04 -4.86 -19.28
C GLY A 215 -6.89 -4.62 -20.27
N SER A 216 -6.90 -3.44 -20.89
CA SER A 216 -6.17 -3.18 -22.16
C SER A 216 -5.16 -2.03 -22.11
N GLY A 217 -5.11 -1.22 -21.04
CA GLY A 217 -4.21 -0.05 -20.95
C GLY A 217 -2.72 -0.37 -20.90
N VAL A 218 -1.90 0.64 -20.57
CA VAL A 218 -0.44 0.51 -20.50
C VAL A 218 0.00 -0.24 -19.25
N GLN A 219 0.97 -1.15 -19.39
CA GLN A 219 1.64 -1.79 -18.25
C GLN A 219 2.93 -1.06 -17.90
N VAL A 220 3.04 -0.53 -16.68
CA VAL A 220 4.28 0.01 -16.11
C VAL A 220 4.94 -1.06 -15.25
N ILE A 221 6.11 -1.55 -15.67
CA ILE A 221 6.76 -2.74 -15.10
C ILE A 221 8.15 -2.37 -14.55
N ASN A 222 8.43 -2.78 -13.32
CA ASN A 222 9.78 -2.73 -12.77
C ASN A 222 10.69 -3.74 -13.49
N ALA A 223 11.70 -3.27 -14.20
CA ALA A 223 12.64 -4.12 -14.92
C ALA A 223 13.69 -4.77 -14.02
N ASP A 224 13.83 -4.33 -12.77
CA ASP A 224 14.78 -4.90 -11.81
C ASP A 224 14.18 -6.10 -11.05
N ASP A 225 12.85 -6.20 -11.03
CA ASP A 225 12.11 -7.23 -10.30
C ASP A 225 11.65 -8.37 -11.24
N ALA A 226 12.10 -9.59 -10.96
CA ALA A 226 11.83 -10.75 -11.80
C ALA A 226 10.34 -11.11 -11.89
N LEU A 227 9.60 -10.98 -10.79
CA LEU A 227 8.17 -11.29 -10.74
C LEU A 227 7.38 -10.22 -11.50
N CYS A 228 7.74 -8.94 -11.34
CA CYS A 228 7.14 -7.86 -12.13
C CYS A 228 7.37 -8.06 -13.64
N ARG A 229 8.59 -8.45 -14.04
CA ARG A 229 8.90 -8.74 -15.45
C ARG A 229 8.03 -9.88 -16.01
N ALA A 230 7.75 -10.90 -15.21
CA ALA A 230 6.93 -12.05 -15.61
C ALA A 230 5.44 -11.68 -15.85
N MET A 231 4.95 -10.58 -15.27
CA MET A 231 3.56 -10.10 -15.42
C MET A 231 3.27 -9.39 -16.76
N LYS A 232 4.27 -9.30 -17.66
CA LYS A 232 4.09 -8.73 -19.00
C LYS A 232 3.05 -9.55 -19.78
N ARG A 233 2.01 -8.89 -20.30
CA ARG A 233 1.01 -9.51 -21.18
C ARG A 233 1.35 -9.26 -22.65
N SER A 234 1.15 -10.27 -23.49
CA SER A 234 1.40 -10.16 -24.92
C SER A 234 0.45 -9.15 -25.58
N GLY A 235 0.93 -8.41 -26.58
CA GLY A 235 0.13 -7.45 -27.34
C GLY A 235 -0.22 -6.14 -26.63
N ARG A 236 0.27 -5.91 -25.41
CA ARG A 236 0.06 -4.65 -24.67
C ARG A 236 1.24 -3.71 -24.79
N GLU A 237 0.97 -2.40 -24.71
CA GLU A 237 2.00 -1.39 -24.49
C GLU A 237 2.61 -1.58 -23.10
N VAL A 238 3.93 -1.60 -23.03
CA VAL A 238 4.69 -1.79 -21.79
C VAL A 238 5.73 -0.69 -21.69
N ARG A 239 5.76 -0.01 -20.55
CA ARG A 239 6.80 0.95 -20.17
C ARG A 239 7.55 0.40 -18.97
N ARG A 240 8.86 0.25 -19.10
CA ARG A 240 9.71 -0.28 -18.03
C ARG A 240 10.37 0.83 -17.26
N PHE A 241 10.56 0.62 -15.96
CA PHE A 241 11.44 1.45 -15.15
C PHE A 241 12.55 0.63 -14.49
N SER A 242 13.73 1.22 -14.28
CA SER A 242 14.89 0.53 -13.67
C SER A 242 15.82 1.50 -12.94
N LEU A 243 16.44 1.03 -11.87
CA LEU A 243 17.59 1.67 -11.23
C LEU A 243 18.93 1.04 -11.63
N GLN A 244 18.91 -0.15 -12.23
CA GLN A 244 20.11 -0.97 -12.44
C GLN A 244 20.58 -0.99 -13.90
N GLN A 245 19.69 -0.75 -14.85
CA GLN A 245 19.98 -0.90 -16.28
C GLN A 245 19.19 0.09 -17.14
N ALA A 246 19.73 0.39 -18.33
CA ALA A 246 19.04 1.22 -19.30
C ALA A 246 17.75 0.53 -19.80
N THR A 247 16.64 1.26 -19.78
CA THR A 247 15.34 0.81 -20.29
C THR A 247 14.51 2.00 -20.75
N ASP A 248 13.18 1.88 -20.82
CA ASP A 248 12.29 3.00 -21.18
C ASP A 248 12.51 4.17 -20.22
N TYR A 249 12.33 3.99 -18.91
CA TYR A 249 12.64 4.96 -17.87
C TYR A 249 13.72 4.40 -16.95
N TRP A 250 14.82 5.11 -16.68
CA TRP A 250 15.88 4.54 -15.87
C TRP A 250 16.74 5.55 -15.13
N PHE A 251 17.43 5.11 -14.08
CA PHE A 251 18.44 5.91 -13.40
C PHE A 251 19.83 5.61 -13.94
N ASP A 252 20.50 6.63 -14.45
CA ASP A 252 21.89 6.57 -14.86
C ASP A 252 22.82 6.89 -13.69
N ALA A 253 23.31 5.83 -13.04
CA ALA A 253 24.20 5.97 -11.88
C ALA A 253 25.50 6.72 -12.19
N ALA A 254 25.98 6.71 -13.45
CA ALA A 254 27.20 7.41 -13.82
C ALA A 254 27.01 8.94 -13.88
N SER A 255 25.83 9.39 -14.33
CA SER A 255 25.52 10.82 -14.41
C SER A 255 24.71 11.35 -13.22
N GLY A 256 24.03 10.48 -12.46
CA GLY A 256 23.13 10.87 -11.38
C GLY A 256 21.76 11.36 -11.87
N TYR A 257 21.38 11.07 -13.12
CA TYR A 257 20.12 11.53 -13.73
C TYR A 257 19.13 10.39 -13.96
N LEU A 258 17.84 10.73 -13.84
CA LEU A 258 16.75 9.94 -14.38
C LEU A 258 16.65 10.22 -15.88
N LYS A 259 16.39 9.17 -16.68
CA LYS A 259 16.37 9.20 -18.14
C LYS A 259 15.15 8.51 -18.73
N HIS A 260 14.77 8.90 -19.94
CA HIS A 260 13.85 8.15 -20.80
C HIS A 260 14.56 7.75 -22.10
N GLY A 261 14.91 6.48 -22.26
CA GLY A 261 15.83 6.03 -23.31
C GLY A 261 17.16 6.77 -23.21
N VAL A 262 17.48 7.62 -24.19
CA VAL A 262 18.70 8.45 -24.18
C VAL A 262 18.48 9.88 -23.65
N GLU A 263 17.23 10.29 -23.45
CA GLU A 263 16.85 11.63 -23.02
C GLU A 263 17.04 11.80 -21.51
N THR A 264 17.69 12.89 -21.10
CA THR A 264 17.82 13.27 -19.69
C THR A 264 16.56 13.94 -19.19
N LEU A 265 15.99 13.45 -18.08
CA LEU A 265 14.75 13.95 -17.49
C LEU A 265 15.02 14.94 -16.34
N ILE A 266 15.58 14.45 -15.24
CA ILE A 266 15.79 15.21 -14.01
C ILE A 266 16.97 14.63 -13.23
N ALA A 267 17.78 15.47 -12.59
CA ALA A 267 18.82 15.00 -11.69
C ALA A 267 18.17 14.34 -10.47
N ALA A 268 18.68 13.21 -9.99
CA ALA A 268 18.14 12.58 -8.78
C ALA A 268 18.22 13.51 -7.56
N ALA A 269 19.22 14.40 -7.52
CA ALA A 269 19.38 15.41 -6.48
C ALA A 269 18.32 16.54 -6.51
N ASP A 270 17.63 16.74 -7.64
CA ASP A 270 16.56 17.74 -7.77
C ASP A 270 15.19 17.19 -7.28
N ILE A 271 15.12 15.90 -6.95
CA ILE A 271 13.92 15.27 -6.42
C ILE A 271 13.87 15.57 -4.91
N PRO A 272 12.80 16.19 -4.38
CA PRO A 272 12.73 16.51 -2.94
C PRO A 272 12.69 15.28 -2.02
N LEU A 273 12.45 14.10 -2.59
CA LEU A 273 12.41 12.82 -1.89
C LEU A 273 13.80 12.19 -1.82
N GLN A 274 14.20 11.75 -0.63
CA GLN A 274 15.52 11.15 -0.41
C GLN A 274 15.55 9.65 -0.74
N GLY A 275 16.69 9.16 -1.23
CA GLY A 275 16.96 7.74 -1.47
C GLY A 275 16.61 7.23 -2.88
N LEU A 276 17.40 6.27 -3.38
CA LEU A 276 17.26 5.73 -4.75
C LEU A 276 15.91 5.04 -5.01
N HIS A 277 15.29 4.45 -3.99
CA HIS A 277 13.95 3.89 -4.12
C HIS A 277 12.91 4.95 -4.51
N ASN A 278 13.12 6.22 -4.13
CA ASN A 278 12.26 7.32 -4.56
C ASN A 278 12.54 7.76 -6.01
N ALA A 279 13.76 7.59 -6.52
CA ALA A 279 14.02 7.72 -7.95
C ALA A 279 13.20 6.68 -8.75
N ALA A 280 13.13 5.42 -8.29
CA ALA A 280 12.25 4.41 -8.91
C ALA A 280 10.77 4.80 -8.85
N ASN A 281 10.31 5.32 -7.70
CA ASN A 281 8.94 5.83 -7.56
C ASN A 281 8.63 6.96 -8.56
N VAL A 282 9.57 7.89 -8.76
CA VAL A 282 9.43 8.98 -9.74
C VAL A 282 9.41 8.44 -11.17
N LEU A 283 10.30 7.50 -11.53
CA LEU A 283 10.29 6.88 -12.86
C LEU A 283 8.96 6.18 -13.15
N ALA A 284 8.42 5.42 -12.20
CA ALA A 284 7.11 4.79 -12.32
C ALA A 284 5.97 5.81 -12.44
N ALA A 285 5.99 6.88 -11.64
CA ALA A 285 4.98 7.94 -11.68
C ALA A 285 4.97 8.69 -13.02
N LEU A 286 6.16 9.01 -13.57
CA LEU A 286 6.30 9.62 -14.90
C LEU A 286 5.73 8.70 -15.98
N ALA A 287 6.08 7.42 -15.97
CA ALA A 287 5.57 6.45 -16.92
C ALA A 287 4.04 6.31 -16.87
N LEU A 288 3.44 6.31 -15.68
CA LEU A 288 1.98 6.26 -15.48
C LEU A 288 1.28 7.53 -15.98
N CYS A 289 1.82 8.71 -15.66
CA CYS A 289 1.24 9.99 -16.05
C CYS A 289 1.32 10.21 -17.57
N GLU A 290 2.46 9.91 -18.19
CA GLU A 290 2.62 10.00 -19.64
C GLU A 290 1.74 8.99 -20.38
N ALA A 291 1.43 7.83 -19.78
CA ALA A 291 0.53 6.84 -20.36
C ALA A 291 -0.92 7.32 -20.47
N VAL A 292 -1.34 8.27 -19.63
CA VAL A 292 -2.65 8.93 -19.75
C VAL A 292 -2.61 10.23 -20.55
N GLY A 293 -1.45 10.59 -21.11
CA GLY A 293 -1.26 11.71 -22.03
C GLY A 293 -0.79 13.02 -21.40
N LEU A 294 -0.28 13.00 -20.17
CA LEU A 294 0.25 14.22 -19.54
C LEU A 294 1.61 14.64 -20.14
N PRO A 295 1.83 15.95 -20.37
CA PRO A 295 3.03 16.43 -21.03
C PRO A 295 4.25 16.36 -20.10
N ARG A 296 5.30 15.68 -20.55
CA ARG A 296 6.56 15.46 -19.81
C ARG A 296 7.14 16.72 -19.17
N ALA A 297 7.17 17.83 -19.91
CA ALA A 297 7.75 19.08 -19.41
C ALA A 297 7.05 19.57 -18.12
N GLU A 298 5.71 19.50 -18.07
CA GLU A 298 4.95 19.85 -16.87
C GLU A 298 5.18 18.84 -15.75
N LEU A 299 5.20 17.55 -16.06
CA LEU A 299 5.47 16.51 -15.07
C LEU A 299 6.82 16.75 -14.37
N LEU A 300 7.89 17.01 -15.12
CA LEU A 300 9.21 17.27 -14.55
C LEU A 300 9.26 18.56 -13.73
N ARG A 301 8.48 19.59 -14.11
CA ARG A 301 8.33 20.81 -13.32
C ARG A 301 7.67 20.53 -11.97
N HIS A 302 6.61 19.72 -11.94
CA HIS A 302 5.83 19.43 -10.74
C HIS A 302 6.39 18.31 -9.86
N VAL A 303 7.22 17.41 -10.38
CA VAL A 303 7.98 16.45 -9.56
C VAL A 303 8.81 17.20 -8.50
N ARG A 304 9.40 18.35 -8.88
CA ARG A 304 10.22 19.20 -7.99
C ARG A 304 9.43 19.86 -6.86
N THR A 305 8.10 19.87 -6.93
CA THR A 305 7.23 20.52 -5.92
C THR A 305 6.60 19.53 -4.95
N PHE A 306 6.77 18.21 -5.18
CA PHE A 306 6.20 17.18 -4.33
C PHE A 306 7.00 17.02 -3.03
N LYS A 307 6.34 17.27 -1.88
CA LYS A 307 6.99 17.29 -0.56
C LYS A 307 7.11 15.93 0.13
N GLY A 308 6.63 14.85 -0.48
CA GLY A 308 6.59 13.54 0.14
C GLY A 308 5.37 13.32 1.04
N LEU A 309 5.42 12.25 1.83
CA LEU A 309 4.36 11.85 2.74
C LEU A 309 4.91 11.74 4.16
N PRO A 310 4.12 12.11 5.18
CA PRO A 310 4.48 11.84 6.57
C PRO A 310 4.78 10.36 6.80
N HIS A 311 5.69 10.08 7.74
CA HIS A 311 6.05 8.75 8.24
C HIS A 311 6.73 7.82 7.23
N ARG A 312 7.41 8.38 6.22
CA ARG A 312 8.26 7.63 5.27
C ARG A 312 9.66 8.25 5.25
N VAL A 313 10.55 7.72 6.10
CA VAL A 313 11.90 8.25 6.30
C VAL A 313 11.85 9.76 6.62
N GLU A 314 10.95 10.13 7.52
CA GLU A 314 10.71 11.51 7.92
C GLU A 314 11.68 11.91 9.03
N LYS A 315 12.50 12.95 8.82
CA LYS A 315 13.29 13.55 9.90
C LYS A 315 12.35 14.26 10.87
N ILE A 316 12.12 13.66 12.03
CA ILE A 316 11.25 14.24 13.08
C ILE A 316 11.99 15.26 13.96
N GLY A 317 13.32 15.20 13.99
CA GLY A 317 14.13 16.15 14.74
C GLY A 317 15.59 15.75 14.89
N GLU A 318 16.31 16.52 15.68
CA GLU A 318 17.72 16.32 16.01
C GLU A 318 18.00 16.77 17.44
N LYS A 319 18.74 15.97 18.20
CA LYS A 319 19.19 16.31 19.56
C LYS A 319 20.67 15.96 19.71
N ASN A 320 21.47 16.93 20.15
CA ASN A 320 22.93 16.78 20.33
C ASN A 320 23.66 16.18 19.11
N GLY A 321 23.23 16.56 17.90
CA GLY A 321 23.80 16.05 16.64
C GLY A 321 23.32 14.65 16.22
N VAL A 322 22.40 14.03 16.97
CA VAL A 322 21.77 12.75 16.63
C VAL A 322 20.44 13.01 15.93
N VAL A 323 20.28 12.49 14.72
CA VAL A 323 19.07 12.69 13.90
C VAL A 323 18.07 11.57 14.14
N PHE A 324 16.80 11.91 14.32
CA PHE A 324 15.72 10.92 14.49
C PHE A 324 14.88 10.85 13.23
N ILE A 325 14.70 9.63 12.71
CA ILE A 325 13.98 9.35 11.47
C ILE A 325 12.83 8.37 11.74
N ASP A 326 11.61 8.81 11.42
CA ASP A 326 10.40 8.00 11.47
C ASP A 326 10.13 7.35 10.10
N ASP A 327 10.24 6.03 10.06
CA ASP A 327 9.80 5.16 8.98
C ASP A 327 8.88 4.06 9.52
N SER A 328 7.93 4.43 10.41
CA SER A 328 6.95 3.50 10.98
C SER A 328 6.09 2.78 9.90
N LYS A 329 6.03 3.29 8.67
CA LYS A 329 5.42 2.60 7.51
C LYS A 329 6.26 1.46 6.94
N GLY A 330 7.51 1.28 7.36
CA GLY A 330 8.36 0.14 7.01
C GLY A 330 7.88 -1.15 7.68
N THR A 331 6.73 -1.68 7.25
CA THR A 331 6.06 -2.83 7.88
C THR A 331 6.46 -4.19 7.32
N ASN A 332 7.47 -4.25 6.45
CA ASN A 332 8.02 -5.46 5.86
C ASN A 332 9.55 -5.32 5.68
N VAL A 333 10.24 -6.45 5.51
CA VAL A 333 11.70 -6.52 5.44
C VAL A 333 12.27 -5.66 4.30
N GLY A 334 11.69 -5.77 3.10
CA GLY A 334 12.15 -5.00 1.94
C GLY A 334 12.01 -3.47 2.10
N ALA A 335 11.03 -3.00 2.87
CA ALA A 335 10.91 -1.57 3.18
C ALA A 335 12.05 -1.09 4.07
N THR A 336 12.37 -1.86 5.12
CA THR A 336 13.46 -1.55 6.04
C THR A 336 14.82 -1.64 5.35
N GLU A 337 15.03 -2.61 4.46
CA GLU A 337 16.24 -2.65 3.62
C GLU A 337 16.42 -1.38 2.80
N ALA A 338 15.36 -0.94 2.13
CA ALA A 338 15.38 0.27 1.30
C ALA A 338 15.62 1.54 2.11
N ALA A 339 15.05 1.63 3.33
CA ALA A 339 15.27 2.74 4.25
C ALA A 339 16.73 2.77 4.71
N ILE A 340 17.26 1.64 5.19
CA ILE A 340 18.65 1.51 5.61
C ILE A 340 19.58 1.87 4.44
N ALA A 341 19.40 1.28 3.26
CA ALA A 341 20.25 1.52 2.09
C ALA A 341 20.29 3.01 1.67
N GLY A 342 19.18 3.74 1.82
CA GLY A 342 19.07 5.15 1.44
C GLY A 342 19.83 6.14 2.33
N LEU A 343 20.11 5.78 3.58
CA LEU A 343 20.79 6.66 4.54
C LEU A 343 22.32 6.57 4.40
N GLN A 344 23.04 7.65 4.69
CA GLN A 344 24.50 7.68 4.55
C GLN A 344 25.25 7.56 5.89
N SER A 345 24.65 8.04 6.98
CA SER A 345 25.26 8.00 8.31
C SER A 345 25.07 6.63 8.99
N PRO A 346 25.95 6.28 9.96
CA PRO A 346 25.71 5.14 10.84
C PRO A 346 24.40 5.31 11.62
N LEU A 347 23.76 4.19 11.97
CA LEU A 347 22.42 4.22 12.55
C LEU A 347 22.19 3.21 13.67
N PHE A 348 21.25 3.53 14.55
CA PHE A 348 20.59 2.61 15.46
C PHE A 348 19.22 2.27 14.86
N LEU A 349 18.99 1.00 14.55
CA LEU A 349 17.71 0.55 13.99
C LEU A 349 16.79 0.10 15.12
N ILE A 350 15.57 0.64 15.18
CA ILE A 350 14.49 0.09 16.02
C ILE A 350 13.62 -0.81 15.15
N ALA A 351 13.60 -2.11 15.47
CA ALA A 351 12.94 -3.16 14.70
C ALA A 351 12.02 -4.05 15.53
N GLY A 352 10.95 -4.55 14.91
CA GLY A 352 10.03 -5.53 15.51
C GLY A 352 8.58 -5.08 15.64
N GLY A 353 7.75 -5.99 16.12
CA GLY A 353 6.29 -6.00 15.98
C GLY A 353 5.80 -7.37 15.48
N GLN A 354 4.72 -7.38 14.69
CA GLN A 354 4.21 -8.58 14.01
C GLN A 354 4.83 -8.76 12.62
N GLY A 355 5.70 -9.75 12.48
CA GLY A 355 6.49 -10.08 11.30
C GLY A 355 5.74 -10.86 10.22
N LYS A 356 4.53 -11.37 10.49
CA LYS A 356 3.67 -12.07 9.51
C LYS A 356 4.35 -13.25 8.80
N GLY A 357 5.30 -13.92 9.45
CA GLY A 357 6.01 -15.07 8.90
C GLY A 357 7.05 -14.73 7.82
N GLN A 358 7.51 -13.49 7.73
CA GLN A 358 8.59 -13.08 6.83
C GLN A 358 9.95 -13.66 7.25
N ASP A 359 10.86 -13.85 6.29
CA ASP A 359 12.28 -14.08 6.55
C ASP A 359 13.02 -12.75 6.76
N PHE A 360 13.62 -12.55 7.94
CA PHE A 360 14.40 -11.35 8.25
C PHE A 360 15.88 -11.43 7.86
N THR A 361 16.36 -12.60 7.38
CA THR A 361 17.76 -12.78 6.97
C THR A 361 18.25 -11.79 5.90
N PRO A 362 17.43 -11.25 4.97
CA PRO A 362 17.88 -10.27 3.99
C PRO A 362 18.51 -9.01 4.62
N LEU A 363 18.04 -8.59 5.81
CA LEU A 363 18.62 -7.43 6.52
C LEU A 363 20.11 -7.60 6.85
N LYS A 364 20.63 -8.85 6.88
CA LYS A 364 22.07 -9.12 7.03
C LYS A 364 22.91 -8.50 5.93
N ASN A 365 22.33 -8.20 4.77
CA ASN A 365 23.05 -7.63 3.64
C ASN A 365 23.26 -6.11 3.78
N VAL A 366 22.45 -5.43 4.61
CA VAL A 366 22.44 -3.96 4.71
C VAL A 366 22.85 -3.42 6.08
N LEU A 367 22.80 -4.25 7.13
CA LEU A 367 23.15 -3.87 8.49
C LEU A 367 24.67 -3.78 8.75
N PRO A 368 25.52 -4.73 8.32
CA PRO A 368 26.94 -4.71 8.66
C PRO A 368 27.66 -3.46 8.13
N GLY A 369 28.47 -2.83 8.98
CA GLY A 369 29.19 -1.60 8.64
C GLY A 369 28.32 -0.33 8.62
N LYS A 370 27.01 -0.46 8.83
CA LYS A 370 26.05 0.65 8.80
C LYS A 370 25.29 0.82 10.10
N ALA A 371 24.77 -0.27 10.65
CA ALA A 371 24.09 -0.27 11.93
C ALA A 371 25.08 -0.39 13.08
N ARG A 372 24.99 0.52 14.06
CA ARG A 372 25.68 0.45 15.36
C ARG A 372 25.06 -0.64 16.24
N ALA A 373 23.73 -0.68 16.30
CA ALA A 373 22.96 -1.71 16.99
C ALA A 373 21.54 -1.82 16.40
N VAL A 374 20.87 -2.95 16.68
CA VAL A 374 19.45 -3.17 16.42
C VAL A 374 18.72 -3.30 17.76
N LEU A 375 17.69 -2.49 17.95
CA LEU A 375 16.87 -2.42 19.15
C LEU A 375 15.55 -3.12 18.85
N LEU A 376 15.36 -4.26 19.48
CA LEU A 376 14.27 -5.19 19.20
C LEU A 376 13.09 -4.94 20.12
N ILE A 377 11.90 -4.79 19.55
CA ILE A 377 10.63 -4.60 20.25
C ILE A 377 9.56 -5.56 19.73
N GLY A 378 8.53 -5.83 20.54
CA GLY A 378 7.31 -6.51 20.07
C GLY A 378 7.41 -8.02 19.88
N GLU A 379 6.35 -8.59 19.31
CA GLU A 379 6.08 -10.03 19.25
C GLU A 379 7.21 -10.85 18.60
N ASP A 380 7.68 -10.43 17.42
CA ASP A 380 8.67 -11.17 16.63
C ASP A 380 10.14 -10.73 16.89
N ALA A 381 10.41 -9.96 17.95
CA ALA A 381 11.79 -9.66 18.36
C ALA A 381 12.68 -10.92 18.49
N PRO A 382 12.22 -12.05 19.07
CA PRO A 382 13.01 -13.28 19.12
C PRO A 382 13.31 -13.87 17.75
N GLN A 383 12.39 -13.77 16.79
CA GLN A 383 12.59 -14.26 15.42
C GLN A 383 13.63 -13.42 14.70
N ILE A 384 13.52 -12.09 14.74
CA ILE A 384 14.49 -11.17 14.15
C ILE A 384 15.89 -11.44 14.72
N ARG A 385 16.01 -11.63 16.04
CA ARG A 385 17.29 -11.97 16.68
C ARG A 385 17.91 -13.26 16.12
N ARG A 386 17.09 -14.30 15.92
CA ARG A 386 17.55 -15.57 15.35
C ARG A 386 18.02 -15.40 13.92
N ASP A 387 17.23 -14.71 13.10
CA ASP A 387 17.51 -14.55 11.68
C ASP A 387 18.72 -13.66 11.43
N LEU A 388 18.96 -12.67 12.30
CA LEU A 388 20.13 -11.78 12.26
C LEU A 388 21.35 -12.31 13.01
N ALA A 389 21.25 -13.48 13.66
CA ALA A 389 22.37 -14.07 14.38
C ALA A 389 23.61 -14.21 13.47
N GLY A 390 24.77 -13.82 13.99
CA GLY A 390 26.05 -13.88 13.29
C GLY A 390 26.31 -12.75 12.28
N CYS A 391 25.44 -11.73 12.16
CA CYS A 391 25.66 -10.61 11.24
C CYS A 391 26.70 -9.57 11.74
N GLY A 392 27.17 -9.69 12.98
CA GLY A 392 28.19 -8.79 13.55
C GLY A 392 27.65 -7.46 14.10
N VAL A 393 26.32 -7.29 14.16
CA VAL A 393 25.68 -6.11 14.77
C VAL A 393 25.08 -6.49 16.13
N GLU A 394 25.28 -5.62 17.14
CA GLU A 394 24.72 -5.81 18.47
C GLU A 394 23.19 -5.72 18.45
N MET A 395 22.52 -6.61 19.19
CA MET A 395 21.05 -6.66 19.26
C MET A 395 20.58 -6.54 20.71
N LEU A 396 19.84 -5.48 21.01
CA LEU A 396 19.35 -5.13 22.35
C LEU A 396 17.83 -5.32 22.42
N ASP A 397 17.33 -6.08 23.38
CA ASP A 397 15.88 -6.20 23.60
C ASP A 397 15.38 -5.00 24.40
N CYS A 398 14.24 -4.43 23.98
CA CYS A 398 13.56 -3.33 24.66
C CYS A 398 12.09 -3.70 24.86
N ALA A 399 11.55 -3.46 26.05
CA ALA A 399 10.15 -3.77 26.37
C ALA A 399 9.18 -2.76 25.75
N SER A 400 9.66 -1.59 25.34
CA SER A 400 8.84 -0.52 24.74
C SER A 400 9.60 0.28 23.69
N LEU A 401 8.85 0.99 22.84
CA LEU A 401 9.43 1.93 21.87
C LEU A 401 10.14 3.10 22.57
N GLN A 402 9.62 3.55 23.71
CA GLN A 402 10.24 4.59 24.53
C GLN A 402 11.61 4.15 25.05
N GLU A 403 11.69 2.93 25.58
CA GLU A 403 12.96 2.35 26.05
C GLU A 403 13.97 2.18 24.90
N ALA A 404 13.50 1.78 23.72
CA ALA A 404 14.36 1.69 22.54
C ALA A 404 14.91 3.07 22.15
N VAL A 405 14.06 4.10 22.08
CA VAL A 405 14.48 5.48 21.78
C VAL A 405 15.51 6.00 22.78
N GLN A 406 15.26 5.81 24.07
CA GLN A 406 16.18 6.21 25.15
C GLN A 406 17.51 5.46 25.08
N THR A 407 17.47 4.15 24.80
CA THR A 407 18.66 3.31 24.69
C THR A 407 19.50 3.70 23.47
N ALA A 408 18.88 3.90 22.31
CA ALA A 408 19.58 4.38 21.11
C ALA A 408 20.24 5.73 21.36
N TYR A 409 19.49 6.69 21.89
CA TYR A 409 20.01 8.04 22.13
C TYR A 409 21.18 8.07 23.11
N ARG A 410 21.13 7.26 24.17
CA ARG A 410 22.22 7.14 25.15
C ARG A 410 23.51 6.59 24.54
N LEU A 411 23.40 5.73 23.53
CA LEU A 411 24.53 5.07 22.86
C LEU A 411 25.03 5.84 21.61
N ALA A 412 24.21 6.71 21.06
CA ALA A 412 24.50 7.43 19.82
C ALA A 412 25.52 8.56 20.03
N GLU A 413 26.36 8.76 19.01
CA GLU A 413 27.30 9.86 18.91
C GLU A 413 26.78 10.94 17.95
N PRO A 414 27.23 12.20 18.05
CA PRO A 414 26.90 13.22 17.06
C PRO A 414 27.23 12.76 15.64
N GLY A 415 26.25 12.83 14.74
CA GLY A 415 26.33 12.33 13.36
C GLY A 415 25.63 11.00 13.13
N ASP A 416 25.30 10.24 14.19
CA ASP A 416 24.50 9.02 14.09
C ASP A 416 23.00 9.32 13.88
N ILE A 417 22.29 8.30 13.40
CA ILE A 417 20.83 8.31 13.19
C ILE A 417 20.14 7.33 14.13
N VAL A 418 19.00 7.70 14.71
CA VAL A 418 18.03 6.76 15.30
C VAL A 418 16.89 6.56 14.32
N LEU A 419 16.79 5.36 13.75
CA LEU A 419 15.83 5.00 12.72
C LEU A 419 14.76 4.07 13.28
N LEU A 420 13.50 4.51 13.29
CA LEU A 420 12.36 3.61 13.44
C LEU A 420 11.98 3.07 12.06
N SER A 421 12.43 1.86 11.70
CA SER A 421 11.99 1.14 10.49
C SER A 421 11.75 -0.33 10.84
N PRO A 422 10.53 -0.69 11.24
CA PRO A 422 10.33 -1.85 12.10
C PRO A 422 10.39 -3.23 11.43
N ALA A 423 10.35 -3.30 10.10
CA ALA A 423 10.16 -4.53 9.30
C ALA A 423 8.87 -5.33 9.62
N CYS A 424 8.04 -4.84 10.54
CA CYS A 424 6.88 -5.53 11.08
C CYS A 424 5.63 -4.63 11.12
N ALA A 425 4.46 -5.26 11.03
CA ALA A 425 3.20 -4.64 11.40
C ALA A 425 3.16 -4.28 12.89
N SER A 426 2.25 -3.39 13.28
CA SER A 426 2.26 -2.74 14.59
C SER A 426 1.18 -3.21 15.57
N PHE A 427 0.34 -4.16 15.18
CA PHE A 427 -0.93 -4.43 15.89
C PHE A 427 -0.78 -5.19 17.21
N ASP A 428 0.41 -5.73 17.49
CA ASP A 428 0.77 -6.33 18.78
C ASP A 428 0.92 -5.28 19.89
N MET A 429 1.50 -4.11 19.57
CA MET A 429 1.81 -3.06 20.55
C MET A 429 1.01 -1.77 20.35
N PHE A 430 0.40 -1.57 19.17
CA PHE A 430 -0.18 -0.28 18.76
C PHE A 430 -1.51 -0.45 18.01
N LYS A 431 -2.32 0.62 17.97
CA LYS A 431 -3.57 0.66 17.16
C LYS A 431 -3.32 0.62 15.64
N GLY A 432 -2.09 0.86 15.20
CA GLY A 432 -1.69 0.99 13.80
C GLY A 432 -0.36 1.74 13.68
N TYR A 433 0.21 1.79 12.47
CA TYR A 433 1.52 2.42 12.25
C TYR A 433 1.54 3.92 12.61
N ALA A 434 0.41 4.62 12.44
CA ALA A 434 0.27 6.03 12.81
C ALA A 434 0.37 6.23 14.32
N HIS A 435 -0.24 5.34 15.11
CA HIS A 435 -0.09 5.35 16.57
C HIS A 435 1.35 5.03 16.99
N ARG A 436 2.02 4.08 16.30
CA ARG A 436 3.43 3.77 16.54
C ARG A 436 4.35 4.97 16.25
N SER A 437 4.09 5.69 15.16
CA SER A 437 4.81 6.93 14.81
C SER A 437 4.60 8.02 15.88
N GLN A 438 3.35 8.24 16.29
CA GLN A 438 3.03 9.20 17.36
C GLN A 438 3.82 8.90 18.64
N VAL A 439 3.88 7.63 19.05
CA VAL A 439 4.64 7.20 20.22
C VAL A 439 6.16 7.42 20.04
N PHE A 440 6.69 7.25 18.83
CA PHE A 440 8.10 7.54 18.52
C PHE A 440 8.42 9.04 18.65
N ILE A 441 7.53 9.90 18.13
CA ILE A 441 7.67 11.36 18.24
C ILE A 441 7.61 11.79 19.71
N GLU A 442 6.63 11.28 20.48
CA GLU A 442 6.53 11.56 21.92
C GLU A 442 7.78 11.09 22.69
N ALA A 443 8.30 9.90 22.35
CA ALA A 443 9.53 9.39 22.95
C ALA A 443 10.74 10.28 22.62
N PHE A 444 10.84 10.76 21.38
CA PHE A 444 11.88 11.71 20.96
C PHE A 444 11.76 13.04 21.71
N GLU A 445 10.55 13.61 21.81
CA GLU A 445 10.30 14.88 22.49
C GLU A 445 10.70 14.81 23.98
N ALA A 446 10.51 13.65 24.61
CA ALA A 446 10.84 13.40 26.02
C ALA A 446 12.33 13.18 26.34
N LEU A 447 13.21 13.05 25.35
CA LEU A 447 14.68 12.95 25.53
C LEU A 447 15.31 14.25 26.07
#